data_AF-A0AA36FZI4-F1
#
_entry.id   AF-A0AA36FZI4-F1
#
_cell.length_a   1.000
_cell.length_b   1.000
_cell.length_c   1.000
_cell.angle_alpha   90.00
_cell.angle_beta   90.00
_cell.angle_gamma   90.00
#
_symmetry.space_group_name_H-M   'P 1'
#
loop_
_entity.id
_entity.type
_entity.pdbx_description
1 polymer ?
#
loop_
_entity_poly.entity_id
_entity_poly.type
_entity_poly.pdbx_seq_one_letter_code
_entity_poly.pdbx_strand_id
1 'polypeptide(L)'
;MLLRLLAVLLFCIYLSAGVLAEEIEEEDGSNPKNYKDFKLIRINPESEDSLSYLRALYEGESPYSLDFWQPPTRVGALFIV
;
A
#
# COMPACT_ATOMS: atom_id res chain seq x y z
N MET A 1 31.59 -28.23 1.14
CA MET A 1 31.74 -26.80 0.77
C MET A 1 30.82 -26.38 -0.37
N LEU A 2 30.72 -27.16 -1.45
CA LEU A 2 29.90 -26.83 -2.64
C LEU A 2 28.41 -26.58 -2.36
N LEU A 3 27.78 -27.38 -1.48
CA LEU A 3 26.34 -27.25 -1.16
C LEU A 3 26.01 -25.93 -0.45
N ARG A 4 26.91 -25.42 0.40
CA ARG A 4 26.73 -24.13 1.09
C ARG A 4 26.83 -22.96 0.12
N LEU A 5 27.75 -23.04 -0.84
CA LEU A 5 27.88 -22.05 -1.91
C LEU A 5 26.62 -22.03 -2.79
N LEU A 6 26.07 -23.20 -3.15
CA LEU A 6 24.83 -23.29 -3.91
C LEU A 6 23.64 -22.66 -3.16
N ALA A 7 23.50 -22.95 -1.87
CA ALA A 7 22.41 -22.40 -1.05
C ALA A 7 22.48 -20.87 -0.93
N VAL A 8 23.69 -20.31 -0.77
CA VAL A 8 23.90 -18.86 -0.76
C VAL A 8 23.56 -18.26 -2.13
N LEU A 9 23.95 -18.91 -3.23
CA LEU A 9 23.65 -18.45 -4.58
C LEU A 9 22.13 -18.42 -4.83
N LEU A 10 21.41 -19.47 -4.44
CA LEU A 10 19.95 -19.53 -4.55
C LEU A 10 19.25 -18.48 -3.67
N PHE A 11 19.75 -18.26 -2.45
CA PHE A 11 19.23 -17.22 -1.56
C PHE A 11 19.45 -15.80 -2.12
N CYS A 12 20.62 -15.54 -2.72
CA CYS A 12 20.91 -14.28 -3.39
C CYS A 12 20.01 -14.06 -4.61
N ILE A 13 19.78 -15.10 -5.42
CA ILE A 13 18.87 -15.03 -6.57
C ILE A 13 17.44 -14.70 -6.10
N TYR A 14 16.97 -15.39 -5.05
CA TYR A 14 15.65 -15.15 -4.47
C TYR A 14 15.48 -13.72 -3.94
N LEU A 15 16.46 -13.21 -3.18
CA LEU A 15 16.49 -11.82 -2.71
C LEU A 15 16.47 -10.81 -3.87
N SER A 16 17.27 -11.05 -4.91
CA SER A 16 17.33 -10.15 -6.07
C SER A 16 16.04 -10.17 -6.89
N ALA A 17 15.37 -11.32 -7.00
CA ALA A 17 14.10 -11.45 -7.69
C ALA A 17 12.95 -10.79 -6.91
N GLY A 18 12.95 -10.89 -5.58
CA GLY A 18 11.95 -10.25 -4.73
C GLY A 18 12.01 -8.72 -4.73
N VAL A 19 13.20 -8.13 -4.96
CA VAL A 19 13.41 -6.67 -5.05
C VAL A 19 13.03 -6.10 -6.43
N LEU A 20 12.96 -6.92 -7.47
CA LEU A 20 12.65 -6.49 -8.85
C LEU A 20 11.15 -6.50 -9.19
N ALA A 21 10.28 -6.88 -8.25
CA ALA A 21 8.84 -7.03 -8.48
C ALA A 21 7.98 -5.86 -7.96
N GLU A 22 8.59 -4.73 -7.61
CA GLU A 22 7.87 -3.49 -7.35
C GLU A 22 7.94 -2.63 -8.63
N GLU A 23 7.01 -2.90 -9.55
CA GLU A 23 6.81 -2.09 -10.74
C GLU A 23 6.22 -0.74 -10.30
N ILE A 24 7.09 0.26 -10.08
CA ILE A 24 6.66 1.63 -9.86
C ILE A 24 6.16 2.13 -11.22
N GLU A 25 4.84 2.13 -11.42
CA GLU A 25 4.21 2.83 -12.54
C GLU A 25 4.49 4.33 -12.39
N GLU A 26 5.56 4.82 -13.03
CA GLU A 26 5.78 6.26 -13.17
C GLU A 26 4.69 6.83 -14.08
N GLU A 27 3.70 7.47 -13.45
CA GLU A 27 2.63 8.15 -14.16
C GLU A 27 3.21 9.38 -14.90
N ASP A 28 3.07 9.40 -16.23
CA ASP A 28 3.51 10.51 -17.08
C ASP A 28 2.77 11.81 -16.69
N GLY A 29 3.47 12.71 -15.99
CA GLY A 29 2.96 13.97 -15.47
C GLY A 29 2.59 15.02 -16.53
N SER A 30 2.50 14.62 -17.81
CA SER A 30 2.13 15.48 -18.93
C SER A 30 0.65 15.87 -18.96
N ASN A 31 -0.24 15.10 -18.30
CA ASN A 31 -1.66 15.40 -18.17
C ASN A 31 -1.99 16.09 -16.83
N PRO A 32 -2.65 17.26 -16.83
CA PRO A 32 -3.07 17.90 -15.59
C PRO A 32 -4.12 17.04 -14.88
N LYS A 33 -3.79 16.54 -13.69
CA LYS A 33 -4.71 15.79 -12.84
C LYS A 33 -5.88 16.70 -12.41
N ASN A 34 -7.12 16.27 -12.66
CA ASN A 34 -8.32 16.99 -12.28
C ASN A 34 -8.94 16.40 -11.01
N TYR A 35 -8.84 17.15 -9.91
CA TYR A 35 -9.34 16.73 -8.59
C TYR A 35 -10.68 17.37 -8.19
N LYS A 36 -11.37 18.05 -9.12
CA LYS A 36 -12.54 18.88 -8.80
C LYS A 36 -13.68 18.10 -8.12
N ASP A 37 -13.84 16.83 -8.44
CA ASP A 37 -14.91 15.97 -7.93
C ASP A 37 -14.44 15.03 -6.80
N PHE A 38 -13.16 15.12 -6.41
CA PHE A 38 -12.62 14.40 -5.28
C PHE A 38 -12.93 15.13 -3.98
N LYS A 39 -13.06 14.37 -2.90
CA LYS A 39 -13.31 14.91 -1.56
C LYS A 39 -12.30 14.32 -0.59
N LEU A 40 -11.75 15.18 0.26
CA LEU A 40 -10.95 14.76 1.39
C LEU A 40 -11.88 14.50 2.58
N ILE A 41 -11.86 13.27 3.08
CA ILE A 41 -12.71 12.83 4.18
C ILE A 41 -11.82 12.52 5.38
N ARG A 42 -12.18 13.12 6.52
CA ARG A 42 -11.56 12.81 7.82
C ARG A 42 -12.38 11.73 8.49
N ILE A 43 -11.74 10.58 8.75
CA ILE A 43 -12.39 9.42 9.36
C ILE A 43 -11.79 9.19 10.74
N ASN A 44 -12.67 8.91 11.71
CA ASN A 44 -12.31 8.47 13.03
C ASN A 44 -13.05 7.15 13.32
N PRO A 45 -12.37 5.99 13.29
CA PRO A 45 -13.01 4.72 13.59
C PRO A 45 -13.37 4.65 15.07
N GLU A 46 -14.65 4.44 15.37
CA GLU A 46 -15.17 4.36 16.74
C GLU A 46 -15.19 2.93 17.31
N SER A 47 -14.94 1.93 16.45
CA SER A 47 -14.93 0.51 16.82
C SER A 47 -13.83 -0.27 16.09
N GLU A 48 -13.44 -1.43 16.64
CA GLU A 48 -12.45 -2.30 16.00
C GLU A 48 -12.96 -2.86 14.66
N ASP A 49 -14.27 -3.06 14.51
CA ASP A 49 -14.89 -3.47 13.25
C ASP A 49 -14.68 -2.40 12.17
N SER A 50 -14.92 -1.13 12.51
CA SER A 50 -14.72 -0.02 11.58
C SER A 50 -13.25 0.15 11.20
N LEU A 51 -12.34 -0.03 12.15
CA LEU A 51 -10.90 0.01 11.90
C LEU A 51 -10.45 -1.14 10.99
N SER A 52 -10.96 -2.35 11.24
CA SER A 52 -10.64 -3.54 10.44
C SER A 52 -11.11 -3.39 9.00
N TYR A 53 -12.30 -2.81 8.80
CA TYR A 53 -12.80 -2.48 7.46
C TYR A 53 -11.89 -1.47 6.74
N LEU A 54 -11.46 -0.42 7.44
CA LEU A 54 -10.58 0.61 6.85
C LEU A 54 -9.19 0.06 6.52
N ARG A 55 -8.66 -0.86 7.34
CA ARG A 55 -7.42 -1.59 7.03
C ARG A 55 -7.56 -2.46 5.78
N ALA A 56 -8.68 -3.18 5.64
CA ALA A 56 -8.94 -3.98 4.45
C ALA A 56 -9.02 -3.13 3.17
N LEU A 57 -9.61 -1.92 3.25
CA LEU A 57 -9.61 -0.97 2.14
C LEU A 57 -8.23 -0.39 1.82
N TYR A 58 -7.36 -0.27 2.82
CA TYR A 58 -6.00 0.24 2.65
C TYR A 58 -5.05 -0.83 2.07
N GLU A 59 -5.16 -2.07 2.51
CA GLU A 59 -4.24 -3.16 2.15
C GLU A 59 -4.64 -3.90 0.85
N GLY A 60 -5.91 -3.84 0.47
CA GLY A 60 -6.45 -4.54 -0.71
C GLY A 60 -6.74 -3.63 -1.89
N GLU A 61 -7.10 -4.24 -3.02
CA GLU A 61 -7.76 -3.51 -4.11
C GLU A 61 -9.11 -3.01 -3.63
N SER A 62 -9.15 -1.75 -3.20
CA SER A 62 -10.39 -1.07 -2.91
C SER A 62 -11.21 -0.96 -4.21
N PRO A 63 -12.51 -1.30 -4.19
CA PRO A 63 -13.39 -1.08 -5.36
C PRO A 63 -13.58 0.42 -5.67
N TYR A 64 -13.09 1.28 -4.78
CA TYR A 64 -13.04 2.72 -4.90
C TYR A 64 -11.58 3.17 -5.09
N SER A 65 -11.33 4.13 -5.98
CA SER A 65 -10.02 4.78 -6.14
C SER A 65 -9.73 5.73 -4.96
N LEU A 66 -9.55 5.16 -3.77
CA LEU A 66 -9.25 5.88 -2.53
C LEU A 66 -7.75 6.07 -2.40
N ASP A 67 -7.36 7.25 -1.94
CA ASP A 67 -5.97 7.59 -1.68
C ASP A 67 -5.81 7.90 -0.19
N PHE A 68 -5.36 6.92 0.57
CA PHE A 68 -5.15 7.07 2.00
C PHE A 68 -3.85 7.83 2.24
N TRP A 69 -3.97 9.07 2.73
CA TRP A 69 -2.79 9.89 3.07
C TRP A 69 -2.08 9.40 4.32
N GLN A 70 -2.78 8.63 5.15
CA GLN A 70 -2.24 8.01 6.37
C GLN A 70 -2.90 6.64 6.59
N PRO A 71 -2.12 5.63 7.03
CA PRO A 71 -2.67 4.31 7.29
C PRO A 71 -3.62 4.32 8.51
N PRO A 72 -4.69 3.51 8.48
CA PRO A 72 -5.59 3.33 9.61
C PRO A 72 -4.90 2.56 10.75
N THR A 73 -4.49 3.27 11.80
CA THR A 73 -3.65 2.70 12.87
C THR A 73 -4.44 2.12 14.05
N ARG A 74 -5.35 2.88 14.66
CA ARG A 74 -6.09 2.51 15.88
C ARG A 74 -7.47 3.16 15.96
N VAL A 75 -8.35 2.59 16.79
CA VAL A 75 -9.65 3.18 17.16
C VAL A 75 -9.41 4.56 17.79
N GLY A 76 -10.22 5.55 17.42
CA GLY A 76 -10.08 6.93 17.89
C GLY A 76 -9.03 7.75 17.16
N ALA A 77 -8.23 7.16 16.25
CA ALA A 77 -7.24 7.90 15.47
C ALA A 77 -7.87 8.54 14.24
N LEU A 78 -7.54 9.81 14.01
CA LEU A 78 -7.94 10.54 12.83
C LEU A 78 -7.01 10.21 11.66
N PHE A 79 -7.59 9.93 10.49
CA PHE A 79 -6.84 9.84 9.23
C PHE A 79 -7.66 10.39 8.06
N ILE A 80 -6.97 10.64 6.94
CA ILE A 80 -7.51 11.29 5.74
C ILE A 80 -7.49 10.29 4.59
N VAL A 81 -8.63 10.22 3.90
CA VAL A 81 -8.89 9.43 2.69
C VAL A 81 -9.47 10.34 1.62
#